data_AF-A0A848T2E8-F1
#
_entry.id   AF-A0A848T2E8-F1
#
_cell.length_a   1.000
_cell.length_b   1.000
_cell.length_c   1.000
_cell.angle_alpha   90.00
_cell.angle_beta   90.00
_cell.angle_gamma   90.00
#
_symmetry.space_group_name_H-M   'P 1'
#
loop_
_entity.id
_entity.type
_entity.pdbx_description
1 polymer ?
#
loop_
_entity_poly.entity_id
_entity_poly.type
_entity_poly.pdbx_seq_one_letter_code
_entity_poly.pdbx_strand_id
1 'polypeptide(L)'
;MIYYSHVNEDNFAERNIMMSSEYEDLFCIVGSGERLIALLDHSSLKRVHIIDMNAEALFLAELKLTALRVLSVEDYLSFIGFSNSGMNREFVFYGFQQELPLPSREYWNNNLTHIRNGIIHMGHFEQFLSRLRPLLRVLLGRGFYKCFEMPYSQLRSFPSFRWKIVKWLFSKKWSYLLFGNKDIAFIGEDALHKKIPYALHETLLNDRVSKNCM
;
A
#
# COMPACT_ATOMS: atom_id res chain seq x y z
N MET A 1 2.48 -6.49 13.66
CA MET A 1 3.22 -6.46 12.38
C MET A 1 2.51 -5.51 11.45
N ILE A 2 3.24 -4.65 10.74
CA ILE A 2 2.68 -3.81 9.68
C ILE A 2 2.37 -4.68 8.46
N TYR A 3 1.09 -4.86 8.14
CA TYR A 3 0.66 -5.63 6.95
C TYR A 3 0.88 -4.86 5.65
N TYR A 4 0.56 -3.57 5.67
CA TYR A 4 0.67 -2.64 4.55
C TYR A 4 1.33 -1.36 5.02
N SER A 5 2.36 -0.92 4.30
CA SER A 5 3.06 0.34 4.54
C SER A 5 2.77 1.41 3.52
N HIS A 6 2.16 1.03 2.39
CA HIS A 6 1.73 1.90 1.31
C HIS A 6 0.37 1.45 0.79
N VAL A 7 -0.37 2.40 0.25
CA VAL A 7 -1.69 2.17 -0.31
C VAL A 7 -1.62 1.39 -1.63
N ASN A 8 -2.58 0.49 -1.83
CA ASN A 8 -2.76 -0.33 -3.05
C ASN A 8 -4.10 -0.05 -3.76
N GLU A 9 -4.89 0.89 -3.25
CA GLU A 9 -6.24 1.26 -3.68
C GLU A 9 -6.32 2.78 -3.91
N ASP A 10 -7.21 3.23 -4.80
CA ASP A 10 -7.56 4.65 -4.87
C ASP A 10 -8.52 5.03 -3.73
N ASN A 11 -8.76 6.33 -3.55
CA ASN A 11 -9.74 6.86 -2.60
C ASN A 11 -10.98 7.44 -3.29
N PHE A 12 -11.27 7.03 -4.53
CA PHE A 12 -12.32 7.65 -5.34
C PHE A 12 -13.70 7.45 -4.71
N ALA A 13 -13.97 6.26 -4.16
CA ALA A 13 -15.23 5.97 -3.48
C ALA A 13 -15.43 6.86 -2.25
N GLU A 14 -14.41 7.01 -1.40
CA GLU A 14 -14.48 7.86 -0.20
C GLU A 14 -14.66 9.32 -0.58
N ARG A 15 -13.91 9.79 -1.58
CA ARG A 15 -14.00 11.17 -2.07
C ARG A 15 -15.40 11.50 -2.58
N ASN A 16 -16.02 10.63 -3.37
CA ASN A 16 -17.37 10.86 -3.86
C ASN A 16 -18.40 10.96 -2.72
N ILE A 17 -18.27 10.11 -1.71
CA ILE A 17 -19.14 10.16 -0.53
C ILE A 17 -18.92 11.48 0.21
N MET A 18 -17.66 11.85 0.46
CA MET A 18 -17.33 13.09 1.17
C MET A 18 -17.77 14.35 0.42
N MET A 19 -17.74 14.36 -0.91
CA MET A 19 -18.23 15.49 -1.70
C MET A 19 -19.77 15.58 -1.75
N SER A 20 -20.49 14.54 -1.34
CA SER A 20 -21.95 14.50 -1.40
C SER A 20 -22.65 15.21 -0.23
N SER A 21 -21.93 15.47 0.87
CA SER A 21 -22.46 16.10 2.08
C SER A 21 -21.32 16.68 2.91
N GLU A 22 -21.65 17.56 3.86
CA GLU A 22 -20.68 17.99 4.87
C GLU A 22 -20.59 16.95 6.00
N TYR A 23 -19.36 16.65 6.41
CA TYR A 23 -19.05 15.75 7.52
C TYR A 23 -18.04 16.43 8.44
N GLU A 24 -18.32 16.52 9.74
CA GLU A 24 -17.38 17.10 10.72
C GLU A 24 -16.47 16.04 11.36
N ASP A 25 -16.94 14.80 11.41
CA ASP A 25 -16.29 13.67 12.07
C ASP A 25 -16.06 12.53 11.09
N LEU A 26 -14.82 12.07 10.97
CA LEU A 26 -14.45 10.91 10.16
C LEU A 26 -13.97 9.77 11.06
N PHE A 27 -14.58 8.59 10.94
CA PHE A 27 -14.09 7.36 11.56
C PHE A 27 -13.41 6.49 10.50
N CYS A 28 -12.16 6.11 10.73
CA CYS A 28 -11.36 5.34 9.79
C CYS A 28 -10.70 4.14 10.47
N ILE A 29 -10.84 2.98 9.84
CA ILE A 29 -10.06 1.79 10.17
C ILE A 29 -8.74 1.87 9.39
N VAL A 30 -7.61 1.92 10.08
CA VAL A 30 -6.33 2.21 9.43
C VAL A 30 -5.54 0.98 9.00
N GLY A 31 -5.28 0.89 7.70
CA GLY A 31 -4.26 0.00 7.14
C GLY A 31 -2.89 0.66 7.13
N SER A 32 -2.52 1.28 6.00
CA SER A 32 -1.25 1.97 5.81
C SER A 32 -1.29 3.48 6.14
N GLY A 33 -2.50 4.08 6.19
CA GLY A 33 -2.74 5.48 6.56
C GLY A 33 -2.98 6.45 5.39
N GLU A 34 -2.58 6.14 4.16
CA GLU A 34 -2.65 7.11 3.05
C GLU A 34 -4.08 7.40 2.58
N ARG A 35 -5.00 6.42 2.58
CA ARG A 35 -6.41 6.67 2.24
C ARG A 35 -7.03 7.69 3.20
N LEU A 36 -6.64 7.66 4.47
CA LEU A 36 -7.04 8.67 5.44
C LEU A 36 -6.38 10.02 5.13
N ILE A 37 -5.06 10.05 4.98
CA ILE A 37 -4.30 11.29 4.73
C ILE A 37 -4.87 12.03 3.52
N ALA A 38 -5.23 11.27 2.47
CA ALA A 38 -5.80 11.78 1.25
C ALA A 38 -7.24 12.31 1.40
N LEU A 39 -7.83 12.35 2.59
CA LEU A 39 -9.15 12.94 2.86
C LEU A 39 -9.06 14.13 3.83
N LEU A 40 -7.89 14.39 4.42
CA LEU A 40 -7.70 15.42 5.46
C LEU A 40 -7.80 16.85 4.93
N ASP A 41 -7.76 17.04 3.61
CA ASP A 41 -7.95 18.32 2.93
C ASP A 41 -9.43 18.73 2.82
N HIS A 42 -10.36 17.86 3.23
CA HIS A 42 -11.78 18.18 3.17
C HIS A 42 -12.16 19.26 4.20
N SER A 43 -12.64 20.41 3.72
CA SER A 43 -12.82 21.62 4.52
C SER A 43 -13.83 21.51 5.67
N SER A 44 -14.80 20.59 5.58
CA SER A 44 -15.78 20.38 6.65
C SER A 44 -15.24 19.57 7.82
N LEU A 45 -14.16 18.80 7.64
CA LEU A 45 -13.65 17.91 8.68
C LEU A 45 -13.05 18.70 9.84
N LYS A 46 -13.51 18.38 11.05
CA LYS A 46 -13.01 18.96 12.30
C LYS A 46 -12.29 17.91 13.16
N ARG A 47 -12.70 16.64 13.07
CA ARG A 47 -12.13 15.54 13.87
C ARG A 47 -12.01 14.27 13.05
N VAL A 48 -10.94 13.52 13.33
CA VAL A 48 -10.67 12.22 12.73
C VAL A 48 -10.39 11.23 13.84
N HIS A 49 -11.14 10.14 13.83
CA HIS A 49 -11.01 9.00 14.71
C HIS A 49 -10.35 7.86 13.94
N ILE A 50 -9.10 7.55 14.30
CA ILE A 50 -8.31 6.49 13.68
C ILE A 50 -8.32 5.30 14.64
N ILE A 51 -8.82 4.16 14.16
CA ILE A 51 -8.93 2.94 14.95
C ILE A 51 -8.33 1.76 14.19
N ASP A 52 -7.69 0.85 14.89
CA ASP A 52 -7.35 -0.47 14.37
C ASP A 52 -7.06 -1.41 15.56
N MET A 53 -7.19 -2.71 15.35
CA MET A 53 -6.79 -3.70 16.36
C MET A 53 -5.27 -3.93 16.36
N ASN A 54 -4.59 -3.58 15.27
CA ASN A 54 -3.15 -3.66 15.11
C ASN A 54 -2.48 -2.36 15.54
N ALA A 55 -1.90 -2.36 16.74
CA ALA A 55 -1.17 -1.20 17.27
C ALA A 55 -0.05 -0.70 16.34
N GLU A 56 0.61 -1.59 15.58
CA GLU A 56 1.68 -1.16 14.67
C GLU A 56 1.16 -0.38 13.45
N ALA A 57 -0.08 -0.64 13.01
CA ALA A 57 -0.72 0.16 11.97
C ALA A 57 -1.04 1.57 12.48
N LEU A 58 -1.50 1.68 13.74
CA LEU A 58 -1.69 2.96 14.41
C LEU A 58 -0.38 3.73 14.55
N PHE A 59 0.71 3.06 14.98
CA PHE A 59 2.03 3.70 15.08
C PHE A 59 2.57 4.18 13.73
N LEU A 60 2.27 3.48 12.64
CA LEU A 60 2.59 3.92 11.28
C LEU A 60 1.80 5.16 10.88
N ALA A 61 0.51 5.18 11.18
CA ALA A 61 -0.35 6.33 10.89
C ALA A 61 0.13 7.57 11.67
N GLU A 62 0.43 7.43 12.96
CA GLU A 62 0.97 8.49 13.80
C GLU A 62 2.31 9.01 13.26
N LEU A 63 3.24 8.13 12.88
CA LEU A 63 4.51 8.54 12.27
C LEU A 63 4.30 9.40 11.02
N LYS A 64 3.42 8.96 10.12
CA LYS A 64 3.14 9.67 8.87
C LYS A 64 2.45 11.01 9.12
N LEU A 65 1.45 11.05 10.00
CA LEU A 65 0.71 12.26 10.33
C LEU A 65 1.59 13.28 11.04
N THR A 66 2.41 12.85 12.00
CA THR A 66 3.37 13.74 12.66
C THR A 66 4.42 14.24 11.68
N ALA A 67 4.97 13.39 10.82
CA ALA A 67 5.91 13.81 9.78
C ALA A 67 5.29 14.83 8.82
N LEU A 68 4.05 14.63 8.36
CA LEU A 68 3.34 15.58 7.49
C LEU A 68 3.03 16.93 8.16
N ARG A 69 2.94 16.97 9.49
CA ARG A 69 2.72 18.22 10.23
C ARG A 69 3.97 19.09 10.34
N VAL A 70 5.15 18.49 10.28
CA VAL A 70 6.43 19.16 10.58
C VAL A 70 7.35 19.28 9.37
N LEU A 71 7.19 18.42 8.38
CA LEU A 71 8.02 18.38 7.16
C LEU A 71 7.30 19.06 6.00
N SER A 72 8.08 19.59 5.05
CA SER A 72 7.58 19.91 3.71
C SER A 72 7.10 18.64 3.00
N VAL A 73 6.31 18.77 1.93
CA VAL A 73 5.86 17.62 1.14
C VAL A 73 7.07 16.88 0.54
N GLU A 74 8.05 17.61 0.05
CA GLU A 74 9.29 17.06 -0.54
C GLU A 74 10.12 16.31 0.50
N ASP A 75 10.24 16.86 1.71
CA ASP A 75 10.94 16.22 2.82
C ASP A 75 10.18 15.02 3.34
N TYR A 76 8.85 15.06 3.38
CA TYR A 76 8.03 13.92 3.73
C TYR A 76 8.22 12.77 2.72
N LEU A 77 8.12 13.04 1.42
CA LEU A 77 8.32 12.03 0.37
C LEU A 77 9.74 11.43 0.44
N SER A 78 10.73 12.27 0.70
CA SER A 78 12.10 11.81 0.98
C SER A 78 12.15 10.94 2.23
N PHE A 79 11.56 11.39 3.34
CA PHE A 79 11.55 10.71 4.63
C PHE A 79 10.93 9.32 4.54
N ILE A 80 9.77 9.17 3.89
CA ILE A 80 9.10 7.87 3.78
C ILE A 80 9.82 6.89 2.83
N GLY A 81 10.76 7.37 2.01
CA GLY A 81 11.49 6.52 1.07
C GLY A 81 10.95 6.53 -0.36
N PHE A 82 10.08 7.49 -0.71
CA PHE A 82 9.55 7.60 -2.07
C PHE A 82 10.61 8.11 -3.06
N SER A 83 11.38 9.12 -2.67
CA SER A 83 12.46 9.68 -3.48
C SER A 83 13.84 9.30 -2.92
N ASN A 84 14.81 9.10 -3.83
CA ASN A 84 16.20 8.92 -3.45
C ASN A 84 16.92 10.26 -3.40
N SER A 85 16.73 11.00 -2.30
CA SER A 85 17.32 12.32 -2.08
C SER A 85 18.65 12.29 -1.29
N GLY A 86 19.10 11.11 -0.85
CA GLY A 86 20.26 10.99 0.05
C GLY A 86 19.99 11.47 1.49
N MET A 87 18.74 11.77 1.83
CA MET A 87 18.32 12.23 3.15
C MET A 87 18.74 11.26 4.27
N ASN A 88 19.30 11.80 5.36
CA ASN A 88 19.50 11.06 6.60
C ASN A 88 18.18 10.96 7.38
N ARG A 89 17.37 9.94 7.09
CA ARG A 89 16.04 9.74 7.67
C ARG A 89 16.05 9.56 9.18
N GLU A 90 17.09 8.96 9.75
CA GLU A 90 17.21 8.82 11.21
C GLU A 90 17.38 10.18 11.88
N PHE A 91 18.24 11.03 11.33
CA PHE A 91 18.42 12.39 11.82
C PHE A 91 17.10 13.19 11.77
N VAL A 92 16.37 13.08 10.64
CA VAL A 92 15.05 13.71 10.50
C VAL A 92 14.05 13.18 11.52
N PHE A 93 13.97 11.85 11.69
CA PHE A 93 13.11 11.23 12.70
C PHE A 93 13.43 11.73 14.12
N TYR A 94 14.72 11.77 14.50
CA TYR A 94 15.12 12.28 15.80
C TYR A 94 14.74 13.76 16.01
N GLY A 95 14.62 14.54 14.94
CA GLY A 95 14.17 15.93 14.98
C GLY A 95 12.72 16.11 15.41
N PHE A 96 11.83 15.15 15.10
CA PHE A 96 10.40 15.27 15.41
C PHE A 96 9.83 14.16 16.31
N GLN A 97 10.60 13.13 16.66
CA GLN A 97 10.11 11.98 17.42
C GLN A 97 9.45 12.35 18.76
N GLN A 98 9.77 13.50 19.35
CA GLN A 98 9.19 13.96 20.61
C GLN A 98 7.73 14.39 20.45
N GLU A 99 7.27 14.66 19.23
CA GLU A 99 5.87 14.94 18.90
C GLU A 99 5.01 13.68 18.75
N LEU A 100 5.63 12.49 18.71
CA LEU A 100 4.92 11.22 18.70
C LEU A 100 4.42 10.85 20.09
N PRO A 101 3.25 10.20 20.21
CA PRO A 101 2.85 9.52 21.42
C PRO A 101 3.94 8.56 21.91
N LEU A 102 4.12 8.47 23.23
CA LEU A 102 5.20 7.69 23.84
C LEU A 102 5.31 6.24 23.31
N PRO A 103 4.22 5.44 23.22
CA PRO A 103 4.31 4.06 22.72
C PRO A 103 4.81 3.96 21.28
N SER A 104 4.37 4.90 20.44
CA SER A 104 4.75 5.00 19.02
C SER A 104 6.21 5.38 18.86
N ARG A 105 6.66 6.38 19.62
CA ARG A 105 8.05 6.79 19.69
C ARG A 105 8.97 5.64 20.11
N GLU A 106 8.59 4.90 21.14
CA GLU A 106 9.37 3.73 21.60
C GLU A 106 9.42 2.64 20.54
N TYR A 107 8.29 2.35 19.89
CA TYR A 107 8.24 1.42 18.77
C TYR A 107 9.24 1.81 17.67
N TRP A 108 9.23 3.06 17.22
CA TRP A 108 10.12 3.49 16.14
C TRP A 108 11.60 3.56 16.54
N ASN A 109 11.92 3.92 17.79
CA ASN A 109 13.29 3.84 18.31
C ASN A 109 13.81 2.40 18.35
N ASN A 110 12.94 1.43 18.64
CA ASN A 110 13.31 0.01 18.60
C ASN A 110 13.38 -0.55 17.16
N ASN A 111 12.89 0.21 16.17
CA ASN A 111 12.73 -0.20 14.78
C ASN A 111 13.42 0.75 13.78
N LEU A 112 14.48 1.45 14.20
CA LEU A 112 15.18 2.49 13.41
C LEU A 112 15.67 2.03 12.03
N THR A 113 15.92 0.73 11.85
CA THR A 113 16.30 0.19 10.53
C THR A 113 15.21 0.45 9.48
N HIS A 114 13.93 0.43 9.88
CA HIS A 114 12.83 0.78 8.99
C HIS A 114 12.80 2.27 8.65
N ILE A 115 13.09 3.14 9.61
CA ILE A 115 13.25 4.58 9.38
C ILE A 115 14.38 4.85 8.39
N ARG A 116 15.56 4.27 8.63
CA ARG A 116 16.75 4.42 7.78
C ARG A 116 16.49 4.05 6.32
N ASN A 117 15.82 2.92 6.10
CA ASN A 117 15.53 2.38 4.78
C ASN A 117 14.37 3.09 4.06
N GLY A 118 13.58 3.88 4.79
CA GLY A 118 12.30 4.39 4.34
C GLY A 118 11.18 3.39 4.64
N ILE A 119 10.06 3.92 5.12
CA ILE A 119 8.91 3.13 5.59
C ILE A 119 7.99 2.67 4.44
N ILE A 120 8.08 3.22 3.23
CA ILE A 120 7.10 2.99 2.15
C ILE A 120 7.02 1.55 1.62
N HIS A 121 8.04 0.72 1.88
CA HIS A 121 8.09 -0.68 1.42
C HIS A 121 8.34 -1.68 2.56
N MET A 122 8.12 -1.27 3.80
CA MET A 122 8.38 -2.14 4.95
C MET A 122 7.26 -3.14 5.26
N GLY A 123 6.05 -2.88 4.74
CA GLY A 123 4.87 -3.68 5.00
C GLY A 123 5.04 -5.11 4.51
N HIS A 124 4.39 -6.03 5.22
CA HIS A 124 4.48 -7.46 4.95
C HIS A 124 4.09 -7.81 3.51
N PHE A 125 3.05 -7.15 2.98
CA PHE A 125 2.59 -7.36 1.61
C PHE A 125 3.62 -6.89 0.57
N GLU A 126 4.21 -5.71 0.75
CA GLU A 126 5.23 -5.15 -0.13
C GLU A 126 6.50 -6.01 -0.13
N GLN A 127 6.91 -6.49 1.05
CA GLN A 127 8.05 -7.39 1.20
C GLN A 127 7.79 -8.74 0.50
N PHE A 128 6.57 -9.28 0.62
CA PHE A 128 6.15 -10.47 -0.10
C PHE A 128 6.24 -10.28 -1.62
N LEU A 129 5.71 -9.17 -2.16
CA LEU A 129 5.78 -8.86 -3.59
C LEU A 129 7.22 -8.66 -4.07
N SER A 130 8.05 -7.97 -3.27
CA SER A 130 9.47 -7.72 -3.58
C SER A 130 10.26 -9.03 -3.76
N ARG A 131 10.03 -10.01 -2.88
CA ARG A 131 10.65 -11.35 -2.96
C ARG A 131 10.20 -12.15 -4.19
N LEU A 132 8.93 -11.99 -4.60
CA LEU A 132 8.36 -12.70 -5.74
C LEU A 132 8.73 -12.09 -7.10
N ARG A 133 8.98 -10.78 -7.13
CA ARG A 133 9.23 -10.02 -8.37
C ARG A 133 10.33 -10.63 -9.27
N PRO A 134 11.51 -11.07 -8.78
CA PRO A 134 12.53 -11.65 -9.64
C PRO A 134 12.07 -12.93 -10.35
N LEU A 135 11.37 -13.80 -9.63
CA LEU A 135 10.81 -15.04 -10.18
C LEU A 135 9.77 -14.74 -11.27
N LEU A 136 8.84 -13.83 -10.97
CA LEU A 136 7.81 -13.42 -11.94
C LEU A 136 8.40 -12.76 -13.17
N ARG A 137 9.46 -11.95 -13.00
CA ARG A 137 10.17 -11.30 -14.11
C ARG A 137 10.80 -12.33 -15.05
N VAL A 138 11.41 -13.38 -14.52
CA VAL A 138 12.00 -14.46 -15.32
C VAL A 138 10.91 -15.28 -16.02
N LEU A 139 9.87 -15.67 -15.27
CA LEU A 139 8.80 -16.50 -15.79
C LEU A 139 7.99 -15.80 -16.88
N LEU A 140 7.64 -14.53 -16.68
CA LEU A 140 6.78 -13.78 -17.60
C LEU A 140 7.61 -13.11 -18.73
N GLY A 141 8.85 -12.74 -18.46
CA GLY A 141 9.74 -12.12 -19.44
C GLY A 141 9.28 -10.73 -19.91
N ARG A 142 9.99 -10.17 -20.89
CA ARG A 142 9.74 -8.79 -21.39
C ARG A 142 8.36 -8.61 -22.04
N GLY A 143 7.82 -9.67 -22.64
CA GLY A 143 6.52 -9.61 -23.32
C GLY A 143 5.34 -9.29 -22.40
N PHE A 144 5.45 -9.62 -21.10
CA PHE A 144 4.46 -9.25 -20.09
C PHE A 144 4.46 -7.74 -19.84
N TYR A 145 5.63 -7.14 -19.60
CA TYR A 145 5.73 -5.73 -19.22
C TYR A 145 5.21 -4.74 -20.27
N LYS A 146 5.15 -5.16 -21.54
CA LYS A 146 4.50 -4.36 -22.59
C LYS A 146 3.03 -4.04 -22.30
N CYS A 147 2.35 -4.82 -21.45
CA CYS A 147 0.97 -4.53 -21.06
C CYS A 147 0.82 -3.22 -20.25
N PHE A 148 1.91 -2.70 -19.67
CA PHE A 148 1.91 -1.41 -18.98
C PHE A 148 2.17 -0.23 -19.92
N GLU A 149 2.65 -0.50 -21.14
CA GLU A 149 3.07 0.51 -22.10
C GLU A 149 2.03 0.73 -23.21
N MET A 150 1.22 -0.29 -23.52
CA MET A 150 0.26 -0.24 -24.61
C MET A 150 -1.06 -0.98 -24.28
N PRO A 151 -2.18 -0.58 -24.91
CA PRO A 151 -3.46 -1.25 -24.73
C PRO A 151 -3.41 -2.75 -25.06
N TYR A 152 -4.23 -3.54 -24.36
CA TYR A 152 -4.30 -4.99 -24.53
C TYR A 152 -4.61 -5.42 -25.99
N SER A 153 -5.43 -4.65 -26.71
CA SER A 153 -5.76 -4.92 -28.13
C SER A 153 -4.56 -4.90 -29.06
N GLN A 154 -3.47 -4.23 -28.69
CA GLN A 154 -2.24 -4.12 -29.47
C GLN A 154 -1.16 -5.12 -29.02
N LEU A 155 -1.42 -5.88 -27.96
CA LEU A 155 -0.44 -6.67 -27.24
C LEU A 155 -0.24 -8.07 -27.86
N ARG A 156 0.59 -8.17 -28.90
CA ARG A 156 0.82 -9.45 -29.62
C ARG A 156 1.70 -10.46 -28.89
N SER A 157 2.66 -9.98 -28.08
CA SER A 157 3.69 -10.82 -27.46
C SER A 157 3.42 -11.17 -26.00
N PHE A 158 2.16 -11.07 -25.53
CA PHE A 158 1.85 -11.38 -24.14
C PHE A 158 2.04 -12.87 -23.86
N PRO A 159 2.72 -13.26 -22.76
CA PRO A 159 2.99 -14.65 -22.44
C PRO A 159 1.75 -15.33 -21.83
N SER A 160 0.66 -15.44 -22.60
CA SER A 160 -0.67 -15.87 -22.13
C SER A 160 -0.65 -17.20 -21.39
N PHE A 161 0.12 -18.18 -21.87
CA PHE A 161 0.24 -19.49 -21.22
C PHE A 161 0.94 -19.39 -19.86
N ARG A 162 2.08 -18.69 -19.77
CA ARG A 162 2.81 -18.51 -18.52
C ARG A 162 2.01 -17.66 -17.53
N TRP A 163 1.27 -16.66 -18.02
CA TRP A 163 0.33 -15.88 -17.22
C TRP A 163 -0.80 -16.74 -16.64
N LYS A 164 -1.36 -17.69 -17.41
CA LYS A 164 -2.35 -18.65 -16.89
C LYS A 164 -1.78 -19.49 -15.75
N ILE A 165 -0.53 -19.93 -15.84
CA ILE A 165 0.15 -20.66 -14.77
C ILE A 165 0.28 -19.80 -13.51
N VAL A 166 0.72 -18.54 -13.65
CA VAL A 166 0.79 -17.58 -12.53
C VAL A 166 -0.59 -17.41 -11.90
N LYS A 167 -1.63 -17.09 -12.67
CA LYS A 167 -3.00 -16.95 -12.15
C LYS A 167 -3.47 -18.21 -11.42
N TRP A 168 -3.17 -19.39 -11.96
CA TRP A 168 -3.52 -20.64 -11.31
C TRP A 168 -2.80 -20.81 -9.98
N LEU A 169 -1.50 -20.51 -9.90
CA LEU A 169 -0.72 -20.59 -8.67
C LEU A 169 -1.31 -19.67 -7.58
N PHE A 170 -1.55 -18.40 -7.93
CA PHE A 170 -2.13 -17.40 -7.02
C PHE A 170 -3.63 -17.64 -6.73
N SER A 171 -4.29 -18.57 -7.42
CA SER A 171 -5.63 -19.04 -7.05
C SER A 171 -5.62 -20.05 -5.89
N LYS A 172 -4.42 -20.46 -5.43
CA LYS A 172 -4.25 -21.47 -4.39
C LYS A 172 -3.69 -20.85 -3.11
N LYS A 173 -4.41 -21.02 -2.00
CA LYS A 173 -3.99 -20.60 -0.65
C LYS A 173 -2.56 -21.01 -0.29
N TRP A 174 -2.17 -22.25 -0.60
CA TRP A 174 -0.85 -22.77 -0.25
C TRP A 174 0.31 -22.00 -0.90
N SER A 175 0.08 -21.34 -2.04
CA SER A 175 1.12 -20.51 -2.67
C SER A 175 1.51 -19.33 -1.78
N TYR A 176 0.52 -18.64 -1.19
CA TYR A 176 0.74 -17.53 -0.27
C TYR A 176 1.49 -17.98 0.98
N LEU A 177 1.12 -19.14 1.54
CA LEU A 177 1.81 -19.72 2.70
C LEU A 177 3.27 -20.07 2.38
N LEU A 178 3.52 -20.73 1.24
CA LEU A 178 4.87 -21.13 0.81
C LEU A 178 5.79 -19.92 0.60
N PHE A 179 5.23 -18.81 0.13
CA PHE A 179 5.96 -17.56 -0.03
C PHE A 179 5.97 -16.68 1.24
N GLY A 180 5.55 -17.25 2.38
CA GLY A 180 5.66 -16.62 3.70
C GLY A 180 4.65 -15.52 3.96
N ASN A 181 3.54 -15.47 3.21
CA ASN A 181 2.47 -14.53 3.50
C ASN A 181 1.75 -14.94 4.81
N LYS A 182 1.44 -13.95 5.65
CA LYS A 182 0.86 -14.10 6.99
C LYS A 182 -0.42 -13.28 7.15
N ASP A 183 -0.82 -12.54 6.11
CA ASP A 183 -1.99 -11.70 6.13
C ASP A 183 -3.25 -12.56 5.99
N ILE A 184 -4.17 -12.39 6.95
CA ILE A 184 -5.45 -13.09 7.04
C ILE A 184 -6.29 -12.90 5.78
N ALA A 185 -6.17 -11.77 5.07
CA ALA A 185 -6.83 -11.56 3.79
C ALA A 185 -6.44 -12.63 2.74
N PHE A 186 -5.24 -13.19 2.85
CA PHE A 186 -4.73 -14.23 1.96
C PHE A 186 -4.66 -15.62 2.59
N ILE A 187 -4.58 -15.74 3.92
CA ILE A 187 -4.41 -17.05 4.57
C ILE A 187 -5.53 -17.43 5.54
N GLY A 188 -6.54 -16.57 5.71
CA GLY A 188 -7.74 -16.87 6.47
C GLY A 188 -8.51 -18.06 5.91
N GLU A 189 -9.38 -18.65 6.73
CA GLU A 189 -10.26 -19.75 6.29
C GLU A 189 -11.25 -19.28 5.22
N ASP A 190 -11.79 -18.07 5.40
CA ASP A 190 -12.75 -17.44 4.48
C ASP A 190 -12.12 -16.76 3.25
N ALA A 191 -10.80 -16.90 3.06
CA ALA A 191 -10.11 -16.27 1.94
C ALA A 191 -10.52 -16.92 0.60
N LEU A 192 -11.23 -16.17 -0.25
CA LEU A 192 -11.75 -16.65 -1.53
C LEU A 192 -10.78 -16.35 -2.70
N HIS A 193 -9.62 -17.03 -2.74
CA HIS A 193 -8.57 -16.77 -3.75
C HIS A 193 -9.03 -16.84 -5.20
N LYS A 194 -10.06 -17.65 -5.50
CA LYS A 194 -10.63 -17.77 -6.85
C LYS A 194 -11.27 -16.46 -7.34
N LYS A 195 -11.70 -15.57 -6.45
CA LYS A 195 -12.26 -14.25 -6.80
C LYS A 195 -11.20 -13.31 -7.35
N ILE A 196 -9.94 -13.43 -6.92
CA ILE A 196 -8.84 -12.55 -7.36
C ILE A 196 -8.64 -12.60 -8.89
N PRO A 197 -8.36 -13.78 -9.51
CA PRO A 197 -8.18 -13.84 -10.96
C PRO A 197 -9.48 -13.63 -11.75
N TYR A 198 -10.65 -13.89 -11.13
CA TYR A 198 -11.96 -13.64 -11.73
C TYR A 198 -12.24 -12.14 -11.85
N ALA A 199 -12.11 -11.39 -10.75
CA ALA A 199 -12.29 -9.94 -10.73
C ALA A 199 -11.36 -9.25 -11.73
N LEU A 200 -10.08 -9.66 -11.77
CA LEU A 200 -9.14 -9.13 -12.76
C LEU A 200 -9.59 -9.41 -14.20
N HIS A 201 -10.15 -10.59 -14.47
CA HIS A 201 -10.63 -10.93 -15.81
C HIS A 201 -11.84 -10.09 -16.22
N GLU A 202 -12.81 -9.94 -15.31
CA GLU A 202 -13.99 -9.09 -15.51
C GLU A 202 -13.58 -7.63 -15.78
N THR A 203 -12.65 -7.09 -14.99
CA THR A 203 -12.18 -5.71 -15.20
C THR A 203 -11.48 -5.52 -16.54
N LEU A 204 -10.68 -6.51 -16.98
CA LEU A 204 -10.01 -6.48 -18.29
C LEU A 204 -10.99 -6.60 -19.46
N LEU A 205 -12.01 -7.45 -19.36
CA LEU A 205 -13.01 -7.64 -20.42
C LEU A 205 -13.89 -6.40 -20.61
N ASN A 206 -14.26 -5.76 -19.51
CA ASN A 206 -15.16 -4.62 -19.54
C ASN A 206 -14.45 -3.28 -19.83
N ASP A 207 -13.12 -3.28 -20.06
CA ASP A 207 -12.25 -2.09 -20.15
C ASP A 207 -12.53 -1.05 -19.04
N ARG A 208 -12.96 -1.55 -17.86
CA ARG A 208 -13.40 -0.72 -16.72
C ARG A 208 -12.23 -0.13 -15.93
N VAL A 209 -11.00 -0.41 -16.32
CA VAL A 209 -9.83 0.24 -15.73
C VAL A 209 -9.84 1.68 -16.24
N SER A 210 -10.12 2.64 -15.36
CA SER A 210 -9.72 4.02 -15.61
C SER A 210 -8.22 3.99 -15.90
N LYS A 211 -7.83 4.26 -17.15
CA LYS A 211 -6.43 4.25 -17.60
C LYS A 211 -5.64 5.43 -17.03
N ASN A 212 -6.30 6.33 -16.32
CA ASN A 212 -5.67 7.39 -15.56
C ASN A 212 -5.47 6.92 -14.12
N CYS A 213 -4.21 6.62 -13.79
CA CYS A 213 -3.71 6.62 -12.41
C CYS A 213 -3.28 8.04 -11.99
N MET A 214 -3.79 9.08 -12.65
CA MET A 214 -3.59 10.49 -12.34
C MET A 214 -4.95 11.19 -12.28
#